data_AF-W7BRB1-F1
#
_entry.id   AF-W7BRB1-F1
#
_cell.length_a   1.000
_cell.length_b   1.000
_cell.length_c   1.000
_cell.angle_alpha   90.00
_cell.angle_beta   90.00
_cell.angle_gamma   90.00
#
_symmetry.space_group_name_H-M   'P 1'
#
loop_
_entity.id
_entity.type
_entity.pdbx_description
1 polymer ?
#
loop_
_entity_poly.entity_id
_entity_poly.type
_entity_poly.pdbx_seq_one_letter_code
_entity_poly.pdbx_strand_id
1 'polypeptide(L)'
;MHSYLFPIEMALLAFPFLAFFLTLPFAIYQYHKFGGFNFLRNVILYTFIFYLLCALLLVLLPLPAPDEVAKMTGSPVQLTPFKFVHDFLLHTVFIWDDPSTYVPALTQAVVLQPIFNILLVIPFGVYLRYYFRFSFWKTTLFAFSLSLFFEITQLTGIYGIYPHAYRLFDVDDLMLNTLGGIVGFAIAPLFTSLLPSRTKMDEMTYVNGKRVSYVRRLLAFTLDWFILSTLTGLLGILHVLPFKELDIRGGANFEQLWWLVLLVFLYFMLLPALTNGRTLGKMLVRIRMTSTISEKIRFRQLLVRNGLLYYVTLGIILLPQNPFFIDRLAPVLFLTVIGLAVVSSFVFFIHICINFFAKDRQLFYEKLSKTAHISTFKKK
;
A
#
# COMPACT_ATOMS: atom_id res chain seq x y z
N MET A 1 -24.20 0.67 -23.53
CA MET A 1 -23.17 -0.13 -22.81
C MET A 1 -21.84 0.62 -22.63
N HIS A 2 -21.32 1.32 -23.64
CA HIS A 2 -20.08 2.11 -23.52
C HIS A 2 -20.07 3.17 -22.40
N SER A 3 -21.20 3.85 -22.15
CA SER A 3 -21.29 4.93 -21.13
C SER A 3 -21.10 4.45 -19.68
N TYR A 4 -21.35 3.17 -19.38
CA TYR A 4 -21.13 2.58 -18.05
C TYR A 4 -19.74 1.94 -17.90
N LEU A 5 -19.11 1.52 -19.01
CA LEU A 5 -17.78 0.90 -19.00
C LEU A 5 -16.66 1.94 -18.85
N PHE A 6 -16.83 3.11 -19.45
CA PHE A 6 -15.81 4.17 -19.40
C PHE A 6 -15.43 4.61 -17.98
N PRO A 7 -16.37 4.86 -17.05
CA PRO A 7 -16.04 5.15 -15.64
C PRO A 7 -15.27 4.03 -14.96
N ILE A 8 -15.61 2.77 -15.27
CA ILE A 8 -14.98 1.58 -14.68
C ILE A 8 -13.55 1.42 -15.20
N GLU A 9 -13.32 1.62 -16.50
CA GLU A 9 -11.99 1.58 -17.12
C GLU A 9 -11.07 2.69 -16.58
N MET A 10 -11.58 3.92 -16.48
CA MET A 10 -10.84 5.04 -15.90
C MET A 10 -10.52 4.81 -14.43
N ALA A 11 -11.47 4.22 -13.67
CA ALA A 11 -11.22 3.79 -12.30
C ALA A 11 -10.08 2.77 -12.26
N LEU A 12 -10.13 1.71 -13.08
CA LEU A 12 -9.12 0.65 -13.10
C LEU A 12 -7.70 1.15 -13.47
N LEU A 13 -7.59 2.17 -14.33
CA LEU A 13 -6.29 2.76 -14.71
C LEU A 13 -5.72 3.73 -13.67
N ALA A 14 -6.55 4.61 -13.12
CA ALA A 14 -6.12 5.59 -12.11
C ALA A 14 -5.91 4.95 -10.73
N PHE A 15 -6.65 3.88 -10.44
CA PHE A 15 -6.75 3.27 -9.12
C PHE A 15 -5.43 2.76 -8.52
N PRO A 16 -4.58 1.99 -9.23
CA PRO A 16 -3.37 1.42 -8.61
C PRO A 16 -2.46 2.50 -8.04
N PHE A 17 -2.35 3.63 -8.74
CA PHE A 17 -1.55 4.77 -8.32
C PHE A 17 -2.21 5.52 -7.16
N LEU A 18 -3.47 5.92 -7.30
CA LEU A 18 -4.18 6.68 -6.25
C LEU A 18 -4.28 5.88 -4.94
N ALA A 19 -4.63 4.60 -5.04
CA ALA A 19 -4.75 3.73 -3.87
C ALA A 19 -3.40 3.47 -3.22
N PHE A 20 -2.31 3.32 -3.99
CA PHE A 20 -0.97 3.23 -3.43
C PHE A 20 -0.62 4.48 -2.63
N PHE A 21 -0.80 5.68 -3.21
CA PHE A 21 -0.49 6.94 -2.52
C PHE A 21 -1.37 7.18 -1.28
N LEU A 22 -2.66 6.81 -1.32
CA LEU A 22 -3.57 6.96 -0.19
C LEU A 22 -3.34 5.91 0.91
N THR A 23 -2.96 4.68 0.55
CA THR A 23 -2.71 3.60 1.52
C THR A 23 -1.33 3.66 2.16
N LEU A 24 -0.33 4.21 1.47
CA LEU A 24 1.06 4.24 1.93
C LEU A 24 1.24 4.95 3.29
N PRO A 25 0.71 6.17 3.54
CA PRO A 25 0.81 6.82 4.84
C PRO A 25 0.18 6.00 5.96
N PHE A 26 -0.95 5.35 5.68
CA PHE A 26 -1.63 4.49 6.64
C PHE A 26 -0.81 3.24 6.94
N ALA A 27 -0.25 2.59 5.93
CA ALA A 27 0.60 1.41 6.08
C ALA A 27 1.86 1.74 6.91
N ILE A 28 2.47 2.91 6.67
CA ILE A 28 3.60 3.44 7.45
C ILE A 28 3.18 3.67 8.91
N TYR A 29 2.08 4.39 9.14
CA TYR A 29 1.55 4.63 10.49
C TYR A 29 1.28 3.32 11.22
N GLN A 30 0.63 2.36 10.56
CA GLN A 30 0.31 1.07 11.14
C GLN A 30 1.58 0.30 11.50
N TYR A 31 2.55 0.27 10.60
CA TYR A 31 3.83 -0.36 10.83
C TYR A 31 4.53 0.22 12.07
N HIS A 32 4.52 1.55 12.22
CA HIS A 32 5.06 2.22 13.40
C HIS A 32 4.19 2.02 14.65
N LYS A 33 2.88 1.93 14.57
CA LYS A 33 2.03 1.78 15.76
C LYS A 33 2.01 0.35 16.29
N PHE A 34 1.94 -0.64 15.41
CA PHE A 34 1.70 -2.04 15.76
C PHE A 34 2.93 -2.93 15.55
N GLY A 35 4.02 -2.41 14.98
CA GLY A 35 5.32 -3.08 14.94
C GLY A 35 5.46 -4.19 13.90
N GLY A 36 4.46 -4.36 13.04
CA GLY A 36 4.41 -5.38 12.02
C GLY A 36 3.42 -5.03 10.90
N PHE A 37 3.56 -5.74 9.79
CA PHE A 37 2.69 -5.62 8.62
C PHE A 37 1.63 -6.73 8.67
N ASN A 38 0.35 -6.37 8.66
CA ASN A 38 -0.74 -7.34 8.53
C ASN A 38 -1.26 -7.28 7.10
N PHE A 39 -0.95 -8.31 6.31
CA PHE A 39 -1.34 -8.36 4.91
C PHE A 39 -2.85 -8.20 4.73
N LEU A 40 -3.64 -8.99 5.47
CA LEU A 40 -5.10 -8.96 5.35
C LEU A 40 -5.69 -7.60 5.75
N ARG A 41 -5.17 -6.96 6.80
CA ARG A 41 -5.62 -5.61 7.16
C ARG A 41 -5.37 -4.61 6.04
N ASN A 42 -4.17 -4.64 5.45
CA ASN A 42 -3.83 -3.74 4.36
C ASN A 42 -4.68 -4.03 3.12
N VAL A 43 -4.98 -5.31 2.83
CA VAL A 43 -5.94 -5.68 1.78
C VAL A 43 -7.32 -5.10 2.06
N ILE A 44 -7.88 -5.28 3.26
CA ILE A 44 -9.20 -4.74 3.64
C ILE A 44 -9.25 -3.21 3.47
N LEU A 45 -8.20 -2.50 3.87
CA LEU A 45 -8.13 -1.04 3.72
C LEU A 45 -7.96 -0.61 2.27
N TYR A 46 -7.13 -1.32 1.53
CA TYR A 46 -6.92 -1.09 0.10
C TYR A 46 -8.23 -1.27 -0.67
N THR A 47 -8.96 -2.36 -0.41
CA THR A 47 -10.28 -2.59 -1.03
C THR A 47 -11.34 -1.60 -0.55
N PHE A 48 -11.25 -1.09 0.68
CA PHE A 48 -12.13 -0.02 1.16
C PHE A 48 -11.90 1.30 0.43
N ILE A 49 -10.64 1.72 0.29
CA ILE A 49 -10.27 2.94 -0.45
C ILE A 49 -10.63 2.78 -1.93
N PHE A 50 -10.39 1.60 -2.52
CA PHE A 50 -10.81 1.30 -3.89
C PHE A 50 -12.30 1.50 -4.08
N TYR A 51 -13.08 0.89 -3.20
CA TYR A 51 -14.52 0.96 -3.23
C TYR A 51 -15.01 2.42 -3.18
N LEU A 52 -14.48 3.24 -2.26
CA LEU A 52 -14.84 4.66 -2.15
C LEU A 52 -14.50 5.43 -3.43
N LEU A 53 -13.36 5.14 -4.04
CA LEU A 53 -12.98 5.75 -5.32
C LEU A 53 -13.94 5.35 -6.44
N CYS A 54 -14.27 4.05 -6.56
CA CYS A 54 -15.24 3.58 -7.55
C CYS A 54 -16.62 4.19 -7.33
N ALA A 55 -17.08 4.27 -6.07
CA ALA A 55 -18.36 4.88 -5.75
C ALA A 55 -18.39 6.36 -6.14
N LEU A 56 -17.34 7.11 -5.81
CA LEU A 56 -17.19 8.51 -6.22
C LEU A 56 -17.21 8.66 -7.75
N LEU A 57 -16.47 7.83 -8.47
CA LEU A 57 -16.40 7.90 -9.93
C LEU A 57 -17.74 7.53 -10.59
N LEU A 58 -18.46 6.53 -10.09
CA LEU A 58 -19.80 6.17 -10.58
C LEU A 58 -20.82 7.30 -10.36
N VAL A 59 -20.69 8.01 -9.24
CA VAL A 59 -21.53 9.15 -8.87
C VAL A 59 -21.20 10.41 -9.68
N LEU A 60 -19.96 10.58 -10.16
CA LEU A 60 -19.58 11.78 -10.92
C LEU A 60 -19.63 11.59 -12.44
N LEU A 61 -19.28 10.40 -12.94
CA LEU A 61 -19.12 10.15 -14.38
C LEU A 61 -20.40 9.64 -15.05
N PRO A 62 -20.57 9.88 -16.36
CA PRO A 62 -19.69 10.66 -17.24
C PRO A 62 -19.80 12.18 -17.00
N LEU A 63 -18.69 12.87 -17.17
CA LEU A 63 -18.62 14.33 -17.09
C LEU A 63 -19.14 14.95 -18.40
N PRO A 64 -20.17 15.81 -18.37
CA PRO A 64 -20.63 16.52 -19.57
C PRO A 64 -19.66 17.62 -20.01
N ALA A 65 -19.81 18.11 -21.24
CA ALA A 65 -19.03 19.23 -21.74
C ALA A 65 -19.40 20.52 -20.98
N PRO A 66 -18.44 21.36 -20.55
CA PRO A 66 -18.72 22.58 -19.78
C PRO A 66 -19.73 23.53 -20.46
N ASP A 67 -19.67 23.64 -21.79
CA ASP A 67 -20.57 24.48 -22.59
C ASP A 67 -22.03 24.00 -22.58
N GLU A 68 -22.26 22.69 -22.38
CA GLU A 68 -23.61 22.13 -22.24
C GLU A 68 -24.18 22.45 -20.86
N VAL A 69 -23.35 22.31 -19.82
CA VAL A 69 -23.73 22.64 -18.44
C VAL A 69 -24.02 24.13 -18.27
N ALA A 70 -23.26 25.00 -18.97
CA ALA A 70 -23.50 26.44 -18.97
C ALA A 70 -24.90 26.83 -19.50
N LYS A 71 -25.51 25.98 -20.34
CA LYS A 71 -26.82 26.22 -20.95
C LYS A 71 -27.97 25.59 -20.14
N MET A 72 -27.68 24.79 -19.12
CA MET A 72 -28.71 24.14 -18.31
C MET A 72 -29.48 25.18 -17.49
N THR A 73 -30.80 25.16 -17.62
CA THR A 73 -31.72 26.04 -16.88
C THR A 73 -32.74 25.19 -16.12
N GLY A 74 -33.02 25.55 -14.87
CA GLY A 74 -33.95 24.80 -14.01
C GLY A 74 -33.50 24.76 -12.55
N SER A 75 -34.39 24.29 -11.67
CA SER A 75 -34.03 24.02 -10.26
C SER A 75 -33.16 22.76 -10.21
N PRO A 76 -31.92 22.83 -9.71
CA PRO A 76 -31.06 21.66 -9.59
C PRO A 76 -31.40 20.81 -8.35
N VAL A 77 -32.57 21.03 -7.72
CA VAL A 77 -32.92 20.44 -6.43
C VAL A 77 -34.33 19.84 -6.47
N GLN A 78 -34.43 18.58 -6.05
CA GLN A 78 -35.64 17.87 -5.73
C GLN A 78 -35.63 17.59 -4.21
N LEU A 79 -36.72 17.93 -3.51
CA LEU A 79 -36.82 17.76 -2.05
C LEU A 79 -38.05 16.93 -1.62
N THR A 80 -38.81 16.37 -2.56
CA THR A 80 -40.05 15.66 -2.23
C THR A 80 -39.73 14.19 -1.89
N PRO A 81 -39.82 13.76 -0.63
CA PRO A 81 -39.45 12.39 -0.27
C PRO A 81 -40.40 11.36 -0.92
N PHE A 82 -39.87 10.18 -1.20
CA PHE A 82 -40.54 9.04 -1.83
C PHE A 82 -41.06 9.32 -3.25
N LYS A 83 -40.48 10.29 -3.96
CA LYS A 83 -40.80 10.53 -5.37
C LYS A 83 -40.45 9.32 -6.22
N PHE A 84 -39.38 8.59 -5.92
CA PHE A 84 -39.04 7.36 -6.64
C PHE A 84 -40.19 6.33 -6.66
N VAL A 85 -41.03 6.28 -5.61
CA VAL A 85 -42.21 5.40 -5.55
C VAL A 85 -43.29 5.92 -6.49
N HIS A 86 -43.52 7.23 -6.49
CA HIS A 86 -44.47 7.85 -7.39
C HIS A 86 -44.06 7.66 -8.86
N ASP A 87 -42.80 7.89 -9.17
CA ASP A 87 -42.23 7.70 -10.50
C ASP A 87 -42.34 6.24 -10.92
N PHE A 88 -42.09 5.28 -10.00
CA PHE A 88 -42.32 3.87 -10.27
C PHE A 88 -43.78 3.61 -10.64
N LEU A 89 -44.75 4.07 -9.85
CA LEU A 89 -46.17 3.83 -10.11
C LEU A 89 -46.67 4.45 -11.42
N LEU A 90 -46.12 5.60 -11.84
CA LEU A 90 -46.55 6.31 -13.04
C LEU A 90 -45.84 5.87 -14.33
N HIS A 91 -44.56 5.48 -14.23
CA HIS A 91 -43.70 5.31 -15.40
C HIS A 91 -43.19 3.88 -15.60
N THR A 92 -43.54 2.96 -14.71
CA THR A 92 -43.24 1.53 -14.88
C THR A 92 -44.15 0.88 -15.92
N VAL A 93 -43.64 -0.13 -16.64
CA VAL A 93 -44.45 -1.02 -17.49
C VAL A 93 -45.04 -2.19 -16.71
N PHE A 94 -44.80 -2.25 -15.39
CA PHE A 94 -45.23 -3.35 -14.53
C PHE A 94 -46.77 -3.43 -14.43
N ILE A 95 -47.31 -4.60 -14.76
CA ILE A 95 -48.73 -4.93 -14.60
C ILE A 95 -48.82 -6.18 -13.75
N TRP A 96 -49.48 -6.08 -12.58
CA TRP A 96 -49.54 -7.17 -11.59
C TRP A 96 -50.14 -8.47 -12.14
N ASP A 97 -51.14 -8.36 -13.03
CA ASP A 97 -51.85 -9.51 -13.59
C ASP A 97 -51.18 -10.10 -14.85
N ASP A 98 -50.08 -9.51 -15.32
CA ASP A 98 -49.35 -9.99 -16.50
C ASP A 98 -47.86 -10.25 -16.18
N PRO A 99 -47.49 -11.52 -15.88
CA PRO A 99 -46.12 -11.92 -15.59
C PRO A 99 -45.11 -11.58 -16.70
N SER A 100 -45.56 -11.41 -17.95
CA SER A 100 -44.68 -11.06 -19.06
C SER A 100 -44.05 -9.67 -18.90
N THR A 101 -44.68 -8.79 -18.10
CA THR A 101 -44.22 -7.42 -17.85
C THR A 101 -43.14 -7.32 -16.76
N TYR A 102 -42.91 -8.38 -15.98
CA TYR A 102 -42.06 -8.32 -14.78
C TYR A 102 -40.59 -8.12 -15.12
N VAL A 103 -40.07 -8.93 -16.05
CA VAL A 103 -38.66 -8.82 -16.48
C VAL A 103 -38.39 -7.48 -17.18
N PRO A 104 -39.22 -7.03 -18.14
CA PRO A 104 -39.08 -5.68 -18.72
C PRO A 104 -39.09 -4.57 -17.67
N ALA A 105 -40.00 -4.62 -16.69
CA ALA A 105 -40.08 -3.61 -15.63
C ALA A 105 -38.79 -3.54 -14.80
N LEU A 106 -38.19 -4.68 -14.45
CA LEU A 106 -36.94 -4.74 -13.69
C LEU A 106 -35.75 -4.11 -14.42
N THR A 107 -35.81 -3.97 -15.75
CA THR A 107 -34.75 -3.34 -16.54
C THR A 107 -34.91 -1.84 -16.72
N GLN A 108 -36.02 -1.25 -16.25
CA GLN A 108 -36.27 0.18 -16.39
C GLN A 108 -35.47 1.01 -15.38
N ALA A 109 -35.05 2.21 -15.81
CA ALA A 109 -34.28 3.13 -14.97
C ALA A 109 -35.00 3.47 -13.65
N VAL A 110 -36.33 3.61 -13.68
CA VAL A 110 -37.15 3.90 -12.50
C VAL A 110 -37.08 2.82 -11.41
N VAL A 111 -36.73 1.59 -11.78
CA VAL A 111 -36.48 0.48 -10.85
C VAL A 111 -35.00 0.36 -10.51
N LEU A 112 -34.15 0.42 -11.53
CA LEU A 112 -32.72 0.21 -11.38
C LEU A 112 -32.02 1.31 -10.58
N GLN A 113 -32.41 2.57 -10.74
CA GLN A 113 -31.77 3.69 -10.04
C GLN A 113 -31.89 3.55 -8.51
N PRO A 114 -33.09 3.36 -7.92
CA PRO A 114 -33.20 3.16 -6.48
C PRO A 114 -32.43 1.95 -5.96
N ILE A 115 -32.45 0.85 -6.71
CA ILE A 115 -31.71 -0.37 -6.36
C ILE A 115 -30.20 -0.10 -6.37
N PHE A 116 -29.68 0.56 -7.41
CA PHE A 116 -28.25 0.83 -7.51
C PHE A 116 -27.76 1.81 -6.44
N ASN A 117 -28.55 2.80 -6.04
CA ASN A 117 -28.22 3.67 -4.91
C ASN A 117 -28.06 2.87 -3.60
N ILE A 118 -29.00 1.97 -3.31
CA ILE A 118 -28.87 1.06 -2.16
C ILE A 118 -27.61 0.20 -2.29
N LEU A 119 -27.43 -0.48 -3.42
CA LEU A 119 -26.29 -1.38 -3.66
C LEU A 119 -24.94 -0.67 -3.57
N LEU A 120 -24.86 0.58 -4.03
CA LEU A 120 -23.66 1.40 -4.01
C LEU A 120 -23.10 1.55 -2.59
N VAL A 121 -23.96 1.70 -1.58
CA VAL A 121 -23.55 2.02 -0.19
C VAL A 121 -23.54 0.80 0.74
N ILE A 122 -24.06 -0.35 0.30
CA ILE A 122 -23.96 -1.62 1.06
C ILE A 122 -22.52 -1.94 1.50
N PRO A 123 -21.50 -1.91 0.64
CA PRO A 123 -20.14 -2.22 1.05
C PRO A 123 -19.64 -1.28 2.15
N PHE A 124 -19.98 0.01 2.09
CA PHE A 124 -19.62 0.99 3.11
C PHE A 124 -20.13 0.60 4.49
N GLY A 125 -21.42 0.21 4.59
CA GLY A 125 -22.02 -0.27 5.83
C GLY A 125 -21.31 -1.51 6.40
N VAL A 126 -20.94 -2.45 5.52
CA VAL A 126 -20.17 -3.64 5.89
C VAL A 126 -18.80 -3.25 6.47
N TYR A 127 -18.05 -2.37 5.80
CA TYR A 127 -16.74 -1.91 6.28
C TYR A 127 -16.83 -1.16 7.62
N LEU A 128 -17.81 -0.28 7.78
CA LEU A 128 -17.99 0.48 9.01
C LEU A 128 -18.28 -0.43 10.22
N ARG A 129 -19.15 -1.43 10.06
CA ARG A 129 -19.44 -2.39 11.12
C ARG A 129 -18.26 -3.32 11.38
N TYR A 130 -17.68 -3.91 10.33
CA TYR A 130 -16.65 -4.94 10.46
C TYR A 130 -15.29 -4.37 10.88
N TYR A 131 -14.77 -3.40 10.12
CA TYR A 131 -13.42 -2.89 10.32
C TYR A 131 -13.36 -1.77 11.36
N PHE A 132 -14.28 -0.80 11.26
CA PHE A 132 -14.31 0.37 12.15
C PHE A 132 -15.10 0.15 13.44
N ARG A 133 -15.88 -0.93 13.54
CA ARG A 133 -16.73 -1.28 14.69
C ARG A 133 -17.72 -0.17 15.06
N PHE A 134 -18.26 0.50 14.06
CA PHE A 134 -19.30 1.50 14.28
C PHE A 134 -20.58 0.82 14.77
N SER A 135 -21.31 1.51 15.65
CA SER A 135 -22.66 1.11 16.04
C SER A 135 -23.62 1.36 14.88
N PHE A 136 -24.85 0.85 15.00
CA PHE A 136 -25.92 1.10 14.02
C PHE A 136 -26.05 2.60 13.71
N TRP A 137 -26.27 3.44 14.73
CA TRP A 137 -26.43 4.89 14.57
C TRP A 137 -25.22 5.58 13.96
N LYS A 138 -23.99 5.18 14.34
CA LYS A 138 -22.78 5.73 13.71
C LYS A 138 -22.68 5.34 12.24
N THR A 139 -23.06 4.11 11.91
CA THR A 139 -23.03 3.63 10.52
C THR A 139 -24.05 4.37 9.66
N THR A 140 -25.28 4.53 10.16
CA THR A 140 -26.33 5.30 9.50
C THR A 140 -25.91 6.76 9.30
N LEU A 141 -25.35 7.40 10.33
CA LEU A 141 -24.88 8.79 10.24
C LEU A 141 -23.80 8.95 9.16
N PHE A 142 -22.80 8.07 9.15
CA PHE A 142 -21.72 8.15 8.15
C PHE A 142 -22.22 7.79 6.74
N ALA A 143 -23.17 6.86 6.60
CA ALA A 143 -23.77 6.54 5.29
C ALA A 143 -24.55 7.75 4.75
N PHE A 144 -25.32 8.41 5.61
CA PHE A 144 -25.97 9.67 5.29
C PHE A 144 -24.96 10.76 4.92
N SER A 145 -23.89 10.93 5.70
CA SER A 145 -22.83 11.91 5.39
C SER A 145 -22.12 11.61 4.07
N LEU A 146 -21.90 10.34 3.74
CA LEU A 146 -21.32 9.94 2.45
C LEU A 146 -22.26 10.29 1.30
N SER A 147 -23.55 9.99 1.45
CA SER A 147 -24.54 10.37 0.44
C SER A 147 -24.65 11.88 0.29
N LEU A 148 -24.68 12.61 1.40
CA LEU A 148 -24.73 14.07 1.39
C LEU A 148 -23.49 14.67 0.73
N PHE A 149 -22.32 14.07 0.95
CA PHE A 149 -21.10 14.46 0.26
C PHE A 149 -21.23 14.29 -1.26
N PHE A 150 -21.81 13.19 -1.74
CA PHE A 150 -22.08 12.97 -3.17
C PHE A 150 -23.02 14.03 -3.75
N GLU A 151 -24.17 14.25 -3.12
CA GLU A 151 -25.16 15.22 -3.56
C GLU A 151 -24.62 16.66 -3.57
N ILE A 152 -23.88 17.06 -2.52
CA ILE A 152 -23.24 18.39 -2.46
C ILE A 152 -22.19 18.54 -3.57
N THR A 153 -21.40 17.49 -3.84
CA THR A 153 -20.38 17.55 -4.90
C THR A 153 -21.03 17.77 -6.26
N GLN A 154 -22.17 17.13 -6.53
CA GLN A 154 -22.91 17.30 -7.78
C GLN A 154 -23.61 18.66 -7.86
N LEU A 155 -24.32 19.07 -6.80
CA LEU A 155 -25.03 20.34 -6.70
C LEU A 155 -24.11 21.55 -6.90
N THR A 156 -22.88 21.45 -6.40
CA THR A 156 -21.88 22.53 -6.52
C THR A 156 -21.10 22.49 -7.84
N GLY A 157 -21.42 21.57 -8.77
CA GLY A 157 -20.68 21.44 -10.01
C GLY A 157 -19.21 21.05 -9.77
N ILE A 158 -18.97 20.10 -8.85
CA ILE A 158 -17.64 19.73 -8.34
C ILE A 158 -16.94 20.95 -7.73
N TYR A 159 -17.60 21.60 -6.77
CA TYR A 159 -17.05 22.75 -6.03
C TYR A 159 -16.62 23.92 -6.94
N GLY A 160 -17.40 24.18 -8.00
CA GLY A 160 -17.18 25.31 -8.91
C GLY A 160 -16.28 25.02 -10.11
N ILE A 161 -15.91 23.76 -10.36
CA ILE A 161 -15.27 23.37 -11.63
C ILE A 161 -16.23 23.55 -12.80
N TYR A 162 -17.51 23.22 -12.59
CA TYR A 162 -18.58 23.48 -13.53
C TYR A 162 -19.33 24.76 -13.17
N PRO A 163 -19.84 25.51 -14.17
CA PRO A 163 -20.56 26.76 -13.93
C PRO A 163 -21.91 26.56 -13.22
N HIS A 164 -22.52 25.38 -13.37
CA HIS A 164 -23.78 25.00 -12.74
C HIS A 164 -23.74 23.53 -12.28
N ALA A 165 -24.74 23.12 -11.49
CA ALA A 165 -24.99 21.72 -11.19
C ALA A 165 -25.27 20.95 -12.49
N TYR A 166 -24.54 19.85 -12.72
CA TYR A 166 -24.72 19.00 -13.90
C TYR A 166 -25.51 17.72 -13.60
N ARG A 167 -25.85 17.51 -12.33
CA ARG A 167 -26.80 16.49 -11.85
C ARG A 167 -27.73 17.14 -10.82
N LEU A 168 -28.91 16.54 -10.68
CA LEU A 168 -29.95 17.00 -9.78
C LEU A 168 -29.67 16.47 -8.38
N PHE A 169 -29.72 17.37 -7.38
CA PHE A 169 -29.72 17.01 -5.97
C PHE A 169 -31.04 16.33 -5.63
N ASP A 170 -31.01 15.09 -5.15
CA ASP A 170 -32.20 14.29 -4.87
C ASP A 170 -32.24 13.82 -3.40
N VAL A 171 -33.33 14.14 -2.68
CA VAL A 171 -33.51 13.68 -1.30
C VAL A 171 -33.75 12.17 -1.24
N ASP A 172 -34.33 11.57 -2.26
CA ASP A 172 -34.51 10.13 -2.32
C ASP A 172 -33.16 9.41 -2.45
N ASP A 173 -32.21 9.99 -3.19
CA ASP A 173 -30.85 9.44 -3.29
C ASP A 173 -30.17 9.42 -1.92
N LEU A 174 -30.33 10.47 -1.11
CA LEU A 174 -29.88 10.48 0.30
C LEU A 174 -30.49 9.34 1.11
N MET A 175 -31.80 9.13 0.98
CA MET A 175 -32.54 8.12 1.74
C MET A 175 -32.12 6.71 1.32
N LEU A 176 -32.03 6.45 0.01
CA LEU A 176 -31.71 5.14 -0.57
C LEU A 176 -30.25 4.75 -0.32
N ASN A 177 -29.31 5.68 -0.46
CA ASN A 177 -27.91 5.46 -0.11
C ASN A 177 -27.74 5.20 1.40
N THR A 178 -28.46 5.96 2.25
CA THR A 178 -28.46 5.72 3.70
C THR A 178 -29.03 4.34 4.03
N LEU A 179 -30.11 3.92 3.36
CA LEU A 179 -30.67 2.58 3.47
C LEU A 179 -29.66 1.51 3.04
N GLY A 180 -28.90 1.74 1.97
CA GLY A 180 -27.77 0.90 1.56
C GLY A 180 -26.76 0.69 2.69
N GLY A 181 -26.36 1.76 3.38
CA GLY A 181 -25.48 1.67 4.55
C GLY A 181 -26.08 0.87 5.71
N ILE A 182 -27.38 1.00 5.96
CA ILE A 182 -28.13 0.22 6.96
C ILE A 182 -28.18 -1.27 6.59
N VAL A 183 -28.51 -1.59 5.34
CA VAL A 183 -28.53 -2.97 4.82
C VAL A 183 -27.13 -3.57 4.92
N GLY A 184 -26.11 -2.83 4.50
CA GLY A 184 -24.70 -3.21 4.66
C GLY A 184 -24.31 -3.51 6.10
N PHE A 185 -24.74 -2.67 7.05
CA PHE A 185 -24.57 -2.93 8.47
C PHE A 185 -25.25 -4.25 8.87
N ALA A 186 -26.50 -4.46 8.49
CA ALA A 186 -27.29 -5.64 8.86
C ALA A 186 -26.67 -6.95 8.36
N ILE A 187 -26.18 -6.98 7.11
CA ILE A 187 -25.59 -8.18 6.49
C ILE A 187 -24.13 -8.42 6.86
N ALA A 188 -23.40 -7.42 7.39
CA ALA A 188 -21.97 -7.56 7.70
C ALA A 188 -21.62 -8.82 8.52
N PRO A 189 -22.41 -9.26 9.53
CA PRO A 189 -22.13 -10.48 10.29
C PRO A 189 -21.94 -11.73 9.43
N LEU A 190 -22.66 -11.85 8.32
CA LEU A 190 -22.54 -12.97 7.38
C LEU A 190 -21.10 -13.08 6.87
N PHE A 191 -20.49 -11.94 6.52
CA PHE A 191 -19.11 -11.86 6.04
C PHE A 191 -18.07 -11.95 7.16
N THR A 192 -18.42 -11.52 8.38
CA THR A 192 -17.48 -11.58 9.52
C THR A 192 -17.15 -13.00 9.97
N SER A 193 -17.97 -13.99 9.61
CA SER A 193 -17.68 -15.41 9.88
C SER A 193 -16.51 -15.94 9.03
N LEU A 194 -16.32 -15.38 7.83
CA LEU A 194 -15.29 -15.78 6.87
C LEU A 194 -13.96 -15.03 7.09
N LEU A 195 -14.00 -13.87 7.75
CA LEU A 195 -12.84 -13.01 7.94
C LEU A 195 -12.36 -12.98 9.40
N PRO A 196 -11.04 -13.04 9.68
CA PRO A 196 -10.52 -13.01 11.04
C PRO A 196 -10.80 -11.66 11.71
N SER A 197 -11.21 -11.73 12.97
CA SER A 197 -11.56 -10.52 13.74
C SER A 197 -10.38 -9.55 13.87
N ARG A 198 -10.69 -8.24 13.96
CA ARG A 198 -9.68 -7.18 14.13
C ARG A 198 -8.75 -7.41 15.33
N THR A 199 -9.27 -7.93 16.44
CA THR A 199 -8.47 -8.26 17.64
C THR A 199 -7.49 -9.38 17.37
N LYS A 200 -7.91 -10.47 16.71
CA LYS A 200 -7.01 -11.53 16.26
C LYS A 200 -5.97 -11.02 15.27
N MET A 201 -6.34 -10.13 14.35
CA MET A 201 -5.39 -9.47 13.44
C MET A 201 -4.36 -8.63 14.21
N ASP A 202 -4.78 -7.86 15.22
CA ASP A 202 -3.87 -7.06 16.06
C ASP A 202 -2.91 -7.95 16.87
N GLU A 203 -3.40 -9.04 17.46
CA GLU A 203 -2.60 -10.02 18.20
C GLU A 203 -1.58 -10.73 17.29
N MET A 204 -2.02 -11.20 16.12
CA MET A 204 -1.11 -11.81 15.14
C MET A 204 -0.04 -10.81 14.67
N THR A 205 -0.43 -9.55 14.45
CA THR A 205 0.52 -8.48 14.08
C THR A 205 1.53 -8.23 15.19
N TYR A 206 1.10 -8.28 16.45
CA TYR A 206 1.96 -8.12 17.61
C TYR A 206 2.94 -9.28 17.78
N VAL A 207 2.47 -10.53 17.69
CA VAL A 207 3.33 -11.73 17.75
C VAL A 207 4.35 -11.70 16.61
N ASN A 208 3.91 -11.36 15.41
CA ASN A 208 4.80 -11.18 14.26
C ASN A 208 5.74 -9.97 14.41
N GLY A 209 5.29 -8.90 15.08
CA GLY A 209 6.06 -7.69 15.32
C GLY A 209 7.20 -7.86 16.33
N LYS A 210 7.13 -8.86 17.21
CA LYS A 210 8.25 -9.29 18.07
C LYS A 210 9.33 -10.04 17.29
N ARG A 211 8.96 -10.69 16.20
CA ARG A 211 9.88 -11.47 15.35
C ARG A 211 10.35 -10.60 14.18
N VAL A 212 11.60 -10.81 13.74
CA VAL A 212 12.14 -10.07 12.59
C VAL A 212 12.04 -10.93 11.34
N SER A 213 11.07 -10.63 10.48
CA SER A 213 10.87 -11.31 9.19
C SER A 213 11.94 -10.93 8.16
N TYR A 214 12.15 -11.78 7.14
CA TYR A 214 13.05 -11.46 6.03
C TYR A 214 12.61 -10.22 5.26
N VAL A 215 11.31 -10.01 5.06
CA VAL A 215 10.76 -8.79 4.43
C VAL A 215 11.18 -7.54 5.21
N ARG A 216 11.10 -7.57 6.54
CA ARG A 216 11.53 -6.44 7.40
C ARG A 216 13.03 -6.18 7.30
N ARG A 217 13.83 -7.22 7.13
CA ARG A 217 15.30 -7.10 6.91
C ARG A 217 15.61 -6.53 5.54
N LEU A 218 14.90 -6.98 4.50
CA LEU A 218 15.04 -6.48 3.13
C LEU A 218 14.63 -5.00 3.05
N LEU A 219 13.54 -4.61 3.71
CA LEU A 219 13.13 -3.21 3.83
C LEU A 219 14.20 -2.38 4.55
N ALA A 220 14.75 -2.86 5.66
CA ALA A 220 15.85 -2.18 6.36
C ALA A 220 17.07 -1.99 5.44
N PHE A 221 17.47 -3.05 4.74
CA PHE A 221 18.59 -3.05 3.80
C PHE A 221 18.37 -2.06 2.65
N THR A 222 17.17 -2.06 2.05
CA THR A 222 16.82 -1.15 0.95
C THR A 222 16.82 0.31 1.40
N LEU A 223 16.25 0.58 2.59
CA LEU A 223 16.27 1.92 3.18
C LEU A 223 17.69 2.37 3.55
N ASP A 224 18.51 1.47 4.11
CA ASP A 224 19.91 1.76 4.44
C ASP A 224 20.70 2.18 3.18
N TRP A 225 20.54 1.44 2.08
CA TRP A 225 21.19 1.78 0.80
C TRP A 225 20.64 3.06 0.18
N PHE A 226 19.33 3.29 0.23
CA PHE A 226 18.72 4.53 -0.24
C PHE A 226 19.22 5.76 0.56
N ILE A 227 19.34 5.64 1.87
CA ILE A 227 19.89 6.70 2.72
C ILE A 227 21.38 6.92 2.39
N LEU A 228 22.16 5.86 2.22
CA LEU A 228 23.57 5.96 1.88
C LEU A 228 23.79 6.60 0.51
N SER A 229 23.01 6.22 -0.51
CA SER A 229 23.08 6.82 -1.85
C SER A 229 22.67 8.29 -1.83
N THR A 230 21.58 8.62 -1.12
CA THR A 230 21.14 10.02 -0.99
C THR A 230 22.18 10.88 -0.27
N LEU A 231 22.73 10.39 0.85
CA LEU A 231 23.75 11.10 1.62
C LEU A 231 25.01 11.36 0.77
N THR A 232 25.47 10.34 0.05
CA THR A 232 26.68 10.44 -0.77
C THR A 232 26.47 11.27 -2.02
N GLY A 233 25.29 11.22 -2.65
CA GLY A 233 24.90 12.13 -3.73
C GLY A 233 24.89 13.59 -3.29
N LEU A 234 24.33 13.89 -2.11
CA LEU A 234 24.37 15.25 -1.54
C LEU A 234 25.81 15.72 -1.27
N LEU A 235 26.64 14.87 -0.65
CA LEU A 235 28.05 15.18 -0.40
C LEU A 235 28.85 15.34 -1.70
N GLY A 236 28.49 14.62 -2.76
CA GLY A 236 29.05 14.76 -4.10
C GLY A 236 28.69 16.10 -4.76
N ILE A 237 27.43 16.52 -4.67
CA ILE A 237 26.97 17.85 -5.14
C ILE A 237 27.70 18.98 -4.39
N LEU A 238 27.94 18.79 -3.09
CA LEU A 238 28.68 19.74 -2.25
C LEU A 238 30.21 19.66 -2.44
N HIS A 239 30.70 18.84 -3.37
CA HIS A 239 32.12 18.63 -3.66
C HIS A 239 32.96 18.18 -2.44
N VAL A 240 32.32 17.56 -1.45
CA VAL A 240 33.01 16.94 -0.30
C VAL A 240 33.60 15.58 -0.70
N LEU A 241 32.94 14.88 -1.62
CA LEU A 241 33.39 13.61 -2.19
C LEU A 241 33.87 13.83 -3.63
N PRO A 242 34.84 13.02 -4.11
CA PRO A 242 35.40 13.17 -5.46
C PRO A 242 34.48 12.63 -6.57
N PHE A 243 33.21 12.34 -6.27
CA PHE A 243 32.23 11.80 -7.20
C PHE A 243 30.85 12.42 -6.97
N LYS A 244 30.05 12.54 -8.03
CA LYS A 244 28.70 13.14 -7.96
C LYS A 244 27.68 12.25 -7.26
N GLU A 245 27.76 10.94 -7.48
CA GLU A 245 26.87 9.96 -6.87
C GLU A 245 27.64 8.65 -6.64
N LEU A 246 27.33 7.96 -5.53
CA LEU A 246 27.90 6.66 -5.24
C LEU A 246 27.17 5.58 -6.05
N ASP A 247 27.85 5.00 -7.03
CA ASP A 247 27.35 3.83 -7.75
C ASP A 247 27.60 2.56 -6.91
N ILE A 248 26.58 1.73 -6.75
CA ILE A 248 26.68 0.41 -6.11
C ILE A 248 27.64 -0.49 -6.89
N ARG A 249 27.70 -0.30 -8.21
CA ARG A 249 28.69 -0.95 -9.08
C ARG A 249 30.04 -0.25 -9.03
N GLY A 250 30.27 0.78 -8.21
CA GLY A 250 31.57 1.41 -7.97
C GLY A 250 32.14 2.26 -9.11
N GLY A 251 31.36 2.52 -10.17
CA GLY A 251 31.76 3.33 -11.33
C GLY A 251 33.01 2.83 -12.08
N ALA A 252 33.43 3.54 -13.12
CA ALA A 252 34.57 3.13 -13.95
C ALA A 252 35.95 3.40 -13.31
N ASN A 253 36.00 4.24 -12.27
CA ASN A 253 37.24 4.69 -11.64
C ASN A 253 37.57 3.84 -10.40
N PHE A 254 38.79 3.33 -10.32
CA PHE A 254 39.25 2.50 -9.19
C PHE A 254 39.14 3.21 -7.84
N GLU A 255 39.34 4.53 -7.81
CA GLU A 255 39.24 5.32 -6.57
C GLU A 255 37.84 5.28 -5.95
N GLN A 256 36.79 5.21 -6.77
CA GLN A 256 35.41 5.12 -6.28
C GLN A 256 35.15 3.80 -5.53
N LEU A 257 35.87 2.72 -5.87
CA LEU A 257 35.79 1.45 -5.13
C LEU A 257 36.31 1.59 -3.70
N TRP A 258 37.41 2.32 -3.48
CA TRP A 258 37.94 2.57 -2.14
C TRP A 258 36.97 3.40 -1.29
N TRP A 259 36.35 4.41 -1.88
CA TRP A 259 35.30 5.18 -1.22
C TRP A 259 34.07 4.32 -0.89
N LEU A 260 33.64 3.44 -1.78
CA LEU A 260 32.55 2.50 -1.53
C LEU A 260 32.86 1.60 -0.33
N VAL A 261 34.06 1.01 -0.30
CA VAL A 261 34.52 0.17 0.83
C VAL A 261 34.54 0.97 2.14
N LEU A 262 35.10 2.18 2.13
CA LEU A 262 35.16 3.04 3.30
C LEU A 262 33.77 3.44 3.80
N LEU A 263 32.87 3.86 2.91
CA LEU A 263 31.52 4.29 3.28
C LEU A 263 30.67 3.14 3.79
N VAL A 264 30.79 1.95 3.18
CA VAL A 264 30.15 0.73 3.69
C VAL A 264 30.69 0.38 5.08
N PHE A 265 31.99 0.51 5.32
CA PHE A 265 32.59 0.31 6.65
C PHE A 265 32.00 1.29 7.67
N LEU A 266 32.02 2.59 7.37
CA LEU A 266 31.54 3.64 8.26
C LEU A 266 30.04 3.46 8.57
N TYR A 267 29.23 3.17 7.56
CA TYR A 267 27.78 3.09 7.70
C TYR A 267 27.29 1.76 8.30
N PHE A 268 27.83 0.62 7.87
CA PHE A 268 27.32 -0.70 8.30
C PHE A 268 28.09 -1.32 9.46
N MET A 269 29.30 -0.85 9.76
CA MET A 269 30.14 -1.39 10.84
C MET A 269 30.33 -0.39 11.97
N LEU A 270 30.80 0.83 11.67
CA LEU A 270 31.10 1.83 12.69
C LEU A 270 29.82 2.44 13.30
N LEU A 271 28.88 2.90 12.48
CA LEU A 271 27.63 3.49 12.97
C LEU A 271 26.83 2.51 13.86
N PRO A 272 26.67 1.21 13.54
CA PRO A 272 26.04 0.27 14.43
C PRO A 272 26.85 -0.03 15.70
N ALA A 273 28.17 0.14 15.68
CA ALA A 273 28.96 0.04 16.91
C ALA A 273 28.61 1.17 17.88
N LEU A 274 28.43 2.39 17.37
CA LEU A 274 28.08 3.58 18.15
C LEU A 274 26.61 3.56 18.64
N THR A 275 25.72 2.92 17.88
CA THR A 275 24.27 2.94 18.15
C THR A 275 23.72 1.63 18.74
N ASN A 276 24.60 0.77 19.26
CA ASN A 276 24.26 -0.54 19.83
C ASN A 276 23.47 -1.45 18.85
N GLY A 277 23.99 -1.58 17.63
CA GLY A 277 23.54 -2.52 16.60
C GLY A 277 22.49 -1.96 15.64
N ARG A 278 22.37 -0.65 15.49
CA ARG A 278 21.36 -0.01 14.63
C ARG A 278 22.00 0.74 13.45
N THR A 279 21.46 0.54 12.25
CA THR A 279 21.66 1.45 11.12
C THR A 279 20.43 2.35 11.00
N LEU A 280 20.47 3.41 10.19
CA LEU A 280 19.33 4.33 10.09
C LEU A 280 18.07 3.63 9.54
N GLY A 281 18.21 2.81 8.50
CA GLY A 281 17.13 1.96 7.99
C GLY A 281 16.60 0.98 9.04
N LYS A 282 17.49 0.36 9.84
CA LYS A 282 17.07 -0.50 10.97
C LYS A 282 16.33 0.27 12.06
N MET A 283 16.67 1.53 12.32
CA MET A 283 15.92 2.40 13.24
C MET A 283 14.51 2.67 12.72
N LEU A 284 14.37 3.03 11.45
CA LEU A 284 13.08 3.26 10.80
C LEU A 284 12.17 2.02 10.89
N VAL A 285 12.74 0.85 10.58
CA VAL A 285 11.99 -0.41 10.67
C VAL A 285 11.95 -1.01 12.07
N ARG A 286 12.49 -0.35 13.11
CA ARG A 286 12.51 -0.80 14.52
C ARG A 286 13.09 -2.19 14.76
N ILE A 287 14.25 -2.47 14.16
CA ILE A 287 15.05 -3.66 14.47
C ILE A 287 16.44 -3.25 14.97
N ARG A 288 17.09 -4.14 15.72
CA ARG A 288 18.50 -3.98 16.08
C ARG A 288 19.24 -5.29 15.95
N MET A 289 20.55 -5.20 15.73
CA MET A 289 21.47 -6.31 15.84
C MET A 289 21.87 -6.49 17.29
N THR A 290 21.89 -7.73 17.76
CA THR A 290 22.31 -8.08 19.12
C THR A 290 23.25 -9.27 19.06
N SER A 291 24.12 -9.38 20.06
CA SER A 291 24.93 -10.59 20.26
C SER A 291 24.08 -11.71 20.84
N THR A 292 24.38 -12.95 20.47
CA THR A 292 23.74 -14.14 21.07
C THR A 292 24.47 -14.65 22.31
N ILE A 293 25.66 -14.11 22.62
CA ILE A 293 26.49 -14.55 23.77
C ILE A 293 26.65 -13.46 24.83
N SER A 294 26.51 -12.19 24.43
CA SER A 294 26.79 -11.05 25.31
C SER A 294 25.63 -10.06 25.32
N GLU A 295 25.47 -9.32 26.42
CA GLU A 295 24.40 -8.31 26.55
C GLU A 295 24.50 -7.20 25.50
N LYS A 296 25.74 -6.80 25.15
CA LYS A 296 26.04 -5.81 24.11
C LYS A 296 26.75 -6.46 22.93
N ILE A 297 26.50 -5.92 21.75
CA ILE A 297 27.19 -6.35 20.52
C ILE A 297 28.61 -5.81 20.51
N ARG A 298 29.59 -6.68 20.25
CA ARG A 298 31.00 -6.29 20.17
C ARG A 298 31.34 -5.83 18.75
N PHE A 299 32.28 -4.89 18.60
CA PHE A 299 32.72 -4.40 17.29
C PHE A 299 33.24 -5.53 16.38
N ARG A 300 34.00 -6.49 16.94
CA ARG A 300 34.47 -7.67 16.19
C ARG A 300 33.33 -8.49 15.58
N GLN A 301 32.18 -8.58 16.26
CA GLN A 301 31.02 -9.29 15.72
C GLN A 301 30.42 -8.55 14.53
N LEU A 302 30.38 -7.22 14.58
CA LEU A 302 29.94 -6.38 13.46
C LEU A 302 30.89 -6.49 12.26
N LEU A 303 32.21 -6.50 12.51
CA LEU A 303 33.22 -6.71 11.46
C LEU A 303 33.04 -8.05 10.76
N VAL A 304 32.95 -9.15 11.51
CA VAL A 304 32.77 -10.49 10.93
C VAL A 304 31.45 -10.58 10.18
N ARG A 305 30.35 -10.13 10.81
CA ARG A 305 28.99 -10.19 10.25
C ARG A 305 28.90 -9.44 8.93
N ASN A 306 29.26 -8.16 8.95
CA ASN A 306 29.08 -7.27 7.81
C ASN A 306 30.22 -7.44 6.80
N GLY A 307 31.43 -7.85 7.21
CA GLY A 307 32.51 -8.19 6.29
C GLY A 307 32.15 -9.41 5.43
N LEU A 308 31.60 -10.46 6.04
CA LEU A 308 31.10 -11.63 5.30
C LEU A 308 29.96 -11.26 4.34
N LEU A 309 29.05 -10.38 4.75
CA LEU A 309 27.93 -9.96 3.90
C LEU A 309 28.38 -9.01 2.77
N TYR A 310 28.98 -7.87 3.11
CA TYR A 310 29.25 -6.80 2.15
C TYR A 310 30.54 -7.03 1.36
N TYR A 311 31.63 -7.47 1.99
CA TYR A 311 32.93 -7.59 1.32
C TYR A 311 33.16 -8.96 0.68
N VAL A 312 32.69 -10.04 1.32
CA VAL A 312 32.82 -11.38 0.75
C VAL A 312 31.65 -11.68 -0.17
N THR A 313 30.43 -11.79 0.36
CA THR A 313 29.27 -12.27 -0.43
C THR A 313 28.89 -11.29 -1.51
N LEU A 314 28.55 -10.04 -1.14
CA LEU A 314 28.16 -9.02 -2.10
C LEU A 314 29.36 -8.55 -2.93
N GLY A 315 30.58 -8.56 -2.37
CA GLY A 315 31.80 -8.26 -3.14
C GLY A 315 32.00 -9.24 -4.29
N ILE A 316 31.93 -10.55 -4.05
CA ILE A 316 32.03 -11.58 -5.10
C ILE A 316 30.90 -11.43 -6.14
N ILE A 317 29.70 -11.04 -5.72
CA ILE A 317 28.55 -10.91 -6.62
C ILE A 317 28.60 -9.63 -7.48
N LEU A 318 29.01 -8.50 -6.88
CA LEU A 318 28.85 -7.17 -7.48
C LEU A 318 30.13 -6.62 -8.11
N LEU A 319 31.32 -6.86 -7.53
CA LEU A 319 32.59 -6.37 -8.10
C LEU A 319 32.81 -6.78 -9.57
N PRO A 320 32.45 -8.00 -10.01
CA PRO A 320 32.67 -8.40 -11.40
C PRO A 320 31.79 -7.65 -12.39
N GLN A 321 30.72 -6.99 -11.91
CA GLN A 321 29.80 -6.19 -12.71
C GLN A 321 30.24 -4.72 -12.83
N ASN A 322 31.31 -4.33 -12.15
CA ASN A 322 31.85 -2.98 -12.21
C ASN A 322 32.59 -2.76 -13.55
N PRO A 323 32.35 -1.62 -14.24
CA PRO A 323 33.00 -1.32 -15.52
C PRO A 323 34.54 -1.41 -15.51
N PHE A 324 35.19 -0.98 -14.42
CA PHE A 324 36.64 -1.09 -14.21
C PHE A 324 37.16 -2.52 -14.46
N PHE A 325 36.43 -3.55 -14.00
CA PHE A 325 36.82 -4.94 -14.16
C PHE A 325 36.39 -5.51 -15.51
N ILE A 326 35.20 -5.13 -16.00
CA ILE A 326 34.70 -5.52 -17.33
C ILE A 326 35.71 -5.11 -18.41
N ASP A 327 36.22 -3.88 -18.34
CA ASP A 327 37.06 -3.30 -19.38
C ASP A 327 38.54 -3.75 -19.30
N ARG A 328 38.99 -4.28 -18.15
CA ARG A 328 40.41 -4.61 -17.91
C ARG A 328 40.70 -6.10 -17.76
N LEU A 329 39.72 -6.94 -17.44
CA LEU A 329 39.96 -8.37 -17.29
C LEU A 329 40.04 -9.06 -18.65
N ALA A 330 41.00 -9.96 -18.80
CA ALA A 330 41.03 -10.86 -19.95
C ALA A 330 39.72 -11.67 -20.01
N PRO A 331 39.17 -11.97 -21.21
CA PRO A 331 37.85 -12.60 -21.34
C PRO A 331 37.68 -13.88 -20.51
N VAL A 332 38.71 -14.73 -20.45
CA VAL A 332 38.69 -15.96 -19.66
C VAL A 332 38.57 -15.65 -18.15
N LEU A 333 39.36 -14.70 -17.65
CA LEU A 333 39.30 -14.29 -16.25
C LEU A 333 37.94 -13.65 -15.92
N PHE A 334 37.43 -12.78 -16.79
CA PHE A 334 36.11 -12.19 -16.63
C PHE A 334 35.01 -13.25 -16.52
N LEU A 335 35.00 -14.23 -17.43
CA LEU A 335 34.05 -15.35 -17.41
C LEU A 335 34.16 -16.19 -16.13
N THR A 336 35.39 -16.48 -15.67
CA THR A 336 35.57 -17.24 -14.41
C THR A 336 35.01 -16.48 -13.21
N VAL A 337 35.29 -15.18 -13.10
CA VAL A 337 34.84 -14.36 -11.98
C VAL A 337 33.32 -14.15 -12.02
N ILE A 338 32.71 -13.92 -13.20
CA ILE A 338 31.25 -13.89 -13.33
C ILE A 338 30.63 -15.25 -13.01
N GLY A 339 31.24 -16.36 -13.44
CA GLY A 339 30.79 -17.71 -13.08
C GLY A 339 30.73 -17.91 -11.57
N LEU A 340 31.78 -17.49 -10.86
CA LEU A 340 31.83 -17.50 -9.40
C LEU A 340 30.75 -16.59 -8.79
N ALA A 341 30.49 -15.42 -9.37
CA ALA A 341 29.45 -14.51 -8.91
C ALA A 341 28.04 -15.12 -9.05
N VAL A 342 27.76 -15.79 -10.17
CA VAL A 342 26.49 -16.48 -10.44
C VAL A 342 26.29 -17.64 -9.48
N VAL A 343 27.30 -18.50 -9.31
CA VAL A 343 27.26 -19.61 -8.34
C VAL A 343 27.06 -19.08 -6.92
N SER A 344 27.81 -18.05 -6.51
CA SER A 344 27.67 -17.43 -5.19
C SER A 344 26.28 -16.84 -4.97
N SER A 345 25.73 -16.17 -5.99
CA SER A 345 24.36 -15.63 -5.96
C SER A 345 23.34 -16.75 -5.79
N PHE A 346 23.48 -17.84 -6.55
CA PHE A 346 22.57 -18.99 -6.49
C PHE A 346 22.64 -19.68 -5.13
N VAL A 347 23.83 -19.96 -4.61
CA VAL A 347 24.02 -20.55 -3.28
C VAL A 347 23.44 -19.65 -2.19
N PHE A 348 23.67 -18.34 -2.27
CA PHE A 348 23.11 -17.39 -1.31
C PHE A 348 21.59 -17.34 -1.36
N PHE A 349 21.00 -17.36 -2.57
CA PHE A 349 19.56 -17.43 -2.77
C PHE A 349 18.96 -18.71 -2.19
N ILE A 350 19.53 -19.87 -2.50
CA ILE A 350 19.12 -21.16 -1.94
C ILE A 350 19.21 -21.14 -0.42
N HIS A 351 20.27 -20.58 0.15
CA HIS A 351 20.41 -20.44 1.61
C HIS A 351 19.29 -19.58 2.21
N ILE A 352 18.91 -18.47 1.57
CA ILE A 352 17.77 -17.66 2.00
C ILE A 352 16.47 -18.47 1.93
N CYS A 353 16.22 -19.19 0.82
CA CYS A 353 15.03 -20.01 0.64
C CYS A 353 14.92 -21.11 1.71
N ILE A 354 15.98 -21.89 1.93
CA ILE A 354 16.02 -22.95 2.94
C ILE A 354 15.67 -22.38 4.32
N ASN A 355 16.32 -21.30 4.73
CA ASN A 355 16.06 -20.66 6.02
C ASN A 355 14.65 -20.04 6.09
N PHE A 356 14.14 -19.50 4.98
CA PHE A 356 12.78 -18.99 4.90
C PHE A 356 11.73 -20.07 5.20
N PHE A 357 11.87 -21.26 4.58
CA PHE A 357 10.95 -22.39 4.75
C PHE A 357 11.18 -23.15 6.07
N ALA A 358 12.43 -23.34 6.49
CA ALA A 358 12.79 -23.98 7.75
C ALA A 358 12.39 -23.15 8.99
N LYS A 359 11.97 -21.89 8.79
CA LYS A 359 11.70 -20.90 9.84
C LYS A 359 12.91 -20.59 10.73
N ASP A 360 14.10 -21.10 10.39
CA ASP A 360 15.37 -20.61 10.91
C ASP A 360 15.63 -19.25 10.27
N ARG A 361 15.68 -18.20 11.08
CA ARG A 361 15.82 -16.83 10.57
C ARG A 361 17.27 -16.36 10.66
N GLN A 362 18.25 -17.22 10.92
CA GLN A 362 19.65 -16.83 10.97
C GLN A 362 20.40 -17.21 9.69
N LEU A 363 20.91 -16.20 8.98
CA LEU A 363 21.77 -16.44 7.81
C LEU A 363 23.19 -16.84 8.26
N PHE A 364 23.99 -17.40 7.35
CA PHE A 364 25.27 -18.01 7.69
C PHE A 364 26.23 -17.01 8.34
N TYR A 365 26.28 -15.77 7.83
CA TYR A 365 27.11 -14.69 8.38
C TYR A 365 26.64 -14.25 9.77
N GLU A 366 25.36 -14.46 10.11
CA GLU A 366 24.81 -14.18 11.45
C GLU A 366 25.23 -15.28 12.44
N LYS A 367 25.15 -16.54 12.01
CA LYS A 367 25.60 -17.71 12.80
C LYS A 367 27.10 -17.61 13.12
N LEU A 368 27.92 -17.34 12.11
CA LEU A 368 29.38 -17.22 12.25
C LEU A 368 29.80 -16.05 13.15
N SER A 369 29.11 -14.91 13.03
CA SER A 369 29.36 -13.74 13.89
C SER A 369 28.70 -13.82 15.27
N LYS A 370 27.87 -14.85 15.51
CA LYS A 370 27.09 -15.05 16.73
C LYS A 370 26.22 -13.83 17.04
N THR A 371 25.51 -13.37 16.00
CA THR A 371 24.61 -12.21 16.06
C THR A 371 23.21 -12.57 15.60
N ALA A 372 22.22 -11.81 16.05
CA ALA A 372 20.84 -11.97 15.65
C ALA A 372 20.14 -10.61 15.47
N HIS A 373 19.10 -10.59 14.66
CA HIS A 373 18.17 -9.47 14.60
C HIS A 373 17.04 -9.64 15.60
N ILE A 374 16.81 -8.61 16.42
CA ILE A 374 15.68 -8.56 17.34
C ILE A 374 14.84 -7.31 17.07
N SER A 375 13.53 -7.43 17.27
CA SER A 375 12.61 -6.30 17.18
C SER A 375 12.82 -5.39 18.39
N THR A 376 12.90 -4.08 18.16
CA THR A 376 12.92 -3.08 19.23
C THR A 376 11.53 -2.53 19.51
N PHE A 377 10.49 -3.14 18.94
CA PHE A 377 9.11 -2.76 19.19
C PHE A 377 8.74 -3.08 20.64
N LYS A 378 8.43 -2.04 21.42
CA LYS A 378 7.83 -2.14 22.75
C LYS A 378 6.35 -1.76 22.65
N LYS A 379 5.49 -2.51 23.35
CA LYS A 379 4.08 -2.13 23.52
C LYS A 379 4.06 -0.79 24.26
N LYS A 380 3.45 0.23 23.65
CA LYS A 380 3.10 1.46 24.36
C LYS A 380 1.86 1.20 25.21
#